data_AF-A0A7R9U9Z1-F1
#
_entry.id   AF-A0A7R9U9Z1-F1
#
_cell.length_a   1.000
_cell.length_b   1.000
_cell.length_c   1.000
_cell.angle_alpha   90.00
_cell.angle_beta   90.00
_cell.angle_gamma   90.00
#
_symmetry.space_group_name_H-M   'P 1'
#
loop_
_entity.id
_entity.type
_entity.pdbx_description
1 polymer ?
#
loop_
_entity_poly.entity_id
_entity_poly.type
_entity_poly.pdbx_seq_one_letter_code
_entity_poly.pdbx_strand_id
1 'polypeptide(L)'
;MRGVGSAVVALLSAVSLVSAENTLRRIRGVNIGGWLVLERWIKPSLFRDGFENNGFAFSKYNDNGVPADQWNFCSILGKDECRRRLEEHWDTWLTAEDVSTLASAGITHMRVPMGYWLLGDIQDDEPFVDGDLKYLLRLLNWARDNEMQVWVDLHAAPGSQNGFDNSGKYGSAEWALHPENVERSVRFLNDFAQLISAEQYDDVVTGIGLLNEPDPSTELMTLTNFYERGFQAVRSHLPSAAIFVGDMFTPADFNWFWANGAPDTHQVADKNNPMTEETNGRVFLDTHIYHVFTSSLR
;
A
#
# COMPACT_ATOMS: atom_id res chain seq x y z
N MET A 1 8.86 -48.59 -63.38
CA MET A 1 8.15 -47.31 -63.49
C MET A 1 8.47 -46.50 -62.24
N ARG A 2 8.83 -45.22 -62.42
CA ARG A 2 9.25 -44.27 -61.37
C ARG A 2 8.02 -43.61 -60.71
N GLY A 3 8.24 -43.15 -59.46
CA GLY A 3 7.38 -42.23 -58.68
C GLY A 3 7.29 -42.76 -57.24
N VAL A 4 8.14 -42.41 -56.27
CA VAL A 4 8.58 -41.11 -55.68
C VAL A 4 7.45 -40.32 -55.01
N GLY A 5 7.62 -40.15 -53.69
CA GLY A 5 7.01 -39.10 -52.85
C GLY A 5 5.73 -39.51 -52.12
N SER A 6 5.55 -39.35 -50.81
CA SER A 6 6.34 -38.66 -49.80
C SER A 6 5.96 -39.21 -48.43
N ALA A 7 6.96 -39.51 -47.60
CA ALA A 7 6.78 -39.64 -46.16
C ALA A 7 6.72 -38.21 -45.57
N VAL A 8 5.62 -37.87 -44.92
CA VAL A 8 5.55 -36.68 -44.06
C VAL A 8 5.74 -37.16 -42.63
N VAL A 9 7.01 -37.20 -42.22
CA VAL A 9 7.38 -37.20 -40.80
C VAL A 9 7.33 -35.74 -40.37
N ALA A 10 6.23 -35.33 -39.74
CA ALA A 10 6.15 -34.05 -39.06
C ALA A 10 6.82 -34.19 -37.69
N LEU A 11 8.13 -33.99 -37.66
CA LEU A 11 8.84 -33.62 -36.43
C LEU A 11 8.38 -32.19 -36.06
N LEU A 12 7.38 -32.11 -35.19
CA LEU A 12 7.09 -30.87 -34.45
C LEU A 12 8.10 -30.76 -33.31
N SER A 13 9.35 -30.43 -33.65
CA SER A 13 10.28 -29.82 -32.72
C SER A 13 9.92 -28.34 -32.61
N ALA A 14 8.80 -28.03 -31.95
CA ALA A 14 8.60 -26.71 -31.39
C ALA A 14 9.23 -26.72 -30.00
N VAL A 15 10.56 -26.59 -29.96
CA VAL A 15 11.23 -26.08 -28.77
C VAL A 15 10.82 -24.62 -28.68
N SER A 16 9.68 -24.37 -28.04
CA SER A 16 9.44 -23.08 -27.43
C SER A 16 10.29 -23.06 -26.17
N LEU A 17 11.60 -22.85 -26.34
CA LEU A 17 12.38 -22.15 -25.35
C LEU A 17 11.78 -20.75 -25.27
N VAL A 18 10.69 -20.60 -24.51
CA VAL A 18 10.36 -19.32 -23.90
C VAL A 18 11.36 -19.15 -22.75
N SER A 19 12.62 -18.95 -23.14
CA SER A 19 13.58 -18.22 -22.34
C SER A 19 13.20 -16.75 -22.50
N ALA A 20 12.15 -16.35 -21.79
CA ALA A 20 11.85 -14.97 -21.48
C ALA A 20 11.62 -14.86 -19.97
N GLU A 21 12.54 -15.43 -19.20
CA GLU A 21 12.93 -14.78 -17.96
C GLU A 21 13.30 -13.33 -18.35
N ASN A 22 12.62 -12.38 -17.72
CA ASN A 22 12.72 -10.93 -17.96
C ASN A 22 11.74 -10.29 -18.98
N THR A 23 10.48 -10.74 -19.00
CA THR A 23 9.39 -9.76 -19.15
C THR A 23 8.91 -9.41 -17.75
N LEU A 24 9.33 -8.27 -17.19
CA LEU A 24 8.56 -7.63 -16.13
C LEU A 24 7.13 -7.49 -16.67
N ARG A 25 6.23 -8.39 -16.27
CA ARG A 25 4.84 -8.38 -16.70
C ARG A 25 4.29 -7.02 -16.28
N ARG A 26 3.96 -6.16 -17.24
CA ARG A 26 3.47 -4.80 -16.95
C ARG A 26 2.35 -4.91 -15.91
N ILE A 27 2.49 -4.15 -14.83
CA ILE A 27 1.46 -4.04 -13.81
C ILE A 27 0.25 -3.36 -14.45
N ARG A 28 -0.89 -4.05 -14.40
CA ARG A 28 -2.20 -3.49 -14.73
C ARG A 28 -2.99 -3.55 -13.44
N GLY A 29 -2.82 -2.51 -12.63
CA GLY A 29 -3.34 -2.47 -11.27
C GLY A 29 -4.56 -1.57 -11.13
N VAL A 30 -5.35 -1.83 -10.09
CA VAL A 30 -6.34 -0.90 -9.55
C VAL A 30 -6.09 -0.67 -8.07
N ASN A 31 -6.43 0.50 -7.54
CA ASN A 31 -6.41 0.76 -6.11
C ASN A 31 -7.73 0.31 -5.47
N ILE A 32 -7.66 -0.38 -4.33
CA ILE A 32 -8.80 -0.69 -3.47
C ILE A 32 -8.96 0.44 -2.45
N GLY A 33 -9.13 1.67 -2.95
CA GLY A 33 -9.25 2.89 -2.16
C GLY A 33 -10.55 2.96 -1.36
N GLY A 34 -10.54 3.70 -0.25
CA GLY A 34 -11.72 3.86 0.62
C GLY A 34 -12.13 2.60 1.40
N TRP A 35 -11.36 1.51 1.36
CA TRP A 35 -11.68 0.24 2.03
C TRP A 35 -11.16 0.18 3.47
N LEU A 36 -9.89 -0.15 3.66
CA LEU A 36 -9.27 -0.29 4.99
C LEU A 36 -8.84 1.07 5.58
N VAL A 37 -8.67 2.07 4.71
CA VAL A 37 -8.52 3.48 5.08
C VAL A 37 -9.67 4.24 4.43
N LEU A 38 -10.47 4.94 5.24
CA LEU A 38 -11.63 5.66 4.75
C LEU A 38 -11.24 6.99 4.10
N GLU A 39 -11.80 7.23 2.93
CA GLU A 39 -11.79 8.52 2.26
C GLU A 39 -13.22 8.97 2.00
N ARG A 40 -13.58 10.14 2.53
CA ARG A 40 -14.97 10.63 2.48
C ARG A 40 -15.49 10.80 1.06
N TRP A 41 -14.63 11.23 0.14
CA TRP A 41 -15.04 11.45 -1.26
C TRP A 41 -15.30 10.13 -2.02
N ILE A 42 -14.70 9.01 -1.58
CA ILE A 42 -14.91 7.68 -2.15
C ILE A 42 -16.18 7.03 -1.61
N LYS A 43 -16.38 7.04 -0.27
CA LYS A 43 -17.57 6.50 0.39
C LYS A 43 -18.33 7.59 1.17
N PRO A 44 -18.95 8.57 0.48
CA PRO A 44 -19.59 9.69 1.15
C PRO A 44 -20.79 9.30 2.00
N SER A 45 -21.48 8.20 1.71
CA SER A 45 -22.65 7.77 2.51
C SER A 45 -22.26 7.39 3.94
N LEU A 46 -21.10 6.75 4.13
CA LEU A 46 -20.63 6.35 5.47
C LEU A 46 -20.43 7.55 6.40
N PHE A 47 -20.08 8.70 5.84
CA PHE A 47 -19.87 9.97 6.55
C PHE A 47 -21.13 10.82 6.71
N ARG A 48 -22.22 10.50 5.99
CA ARG A 48 -23.50 11.21 6.11
C ARG A 48 -24.43 10.55 7.11
N ASP A 49 -24.53 9.22 7.04
CA ASP A 49 -25.46 8.44 7.83
C ASP A 49 -25.25 8.67 9.33
N GLY A 50 -26.22 9.27 10.02
CA GLY A 50 -26.13 9.53 11.46
C GLY A 50 -25.12 10.62 11.88
N PHE A 51 -24.58 11.40 10.94
CA PHE A 51 -23.82 12.63 11.21
C PHE A 51 -24.62 13.91 10.91
N GLU A 52 -25.57 13.81 9.97
CA GLU A 52 -26.55 14.85 9.70
C GLU A 52 -27.38 15.13 10.96
N ASN A 53 -27.23 16.33 11.54
CA ASN A 53 -27.88 16.84 12.76
C ASN A 53 -27.18 16.61 14.12
N ASN A 54 -25.92 16.17 14.16
CA ASN A 54 -25.24 15.90 15.44
C ASN A 54 -24.85 17.15 16.27
N GLY A 55 -25.33 18.34 15.94
CA GLY A 55 -25.10 19.56 16.73
C GLY A 55 -23.64 20.03 16.81
N PHE A 56 -22.69 19.30 16.20
CA PHE A 56 -21.31 19.73 15.95
C PHE A 56 -21.26 20.77 14.81
N ALA A 57 -22.11 21.79 14.91
CA ALA A 57 -22.07 22.95 14.05
C ALA A 57 -20.78 23.73 14.35
N PHE A 58 -19.95 23.90 13.32
CA PHE A 58 -18.75 24.75 13.33
C PHE A 58 -17.66 24.31 14.31
N SER A 59 -17.04 23.17 14.02
CA SER A 59 -15.70 22.88 14.53
C SER A 59 -14.70 23.11 13.41
N LYS A 60 -13.45 23.46 13.73
CA LYS A 60 -12.33 23.69 12.79
C LYS A 60 -11.93 22.48 11.92
N TYR A 61 -12.79 21.46 11.86
CA TYR A 61 -12.61 20.10 11.36
C TYR A 61 -13.81 19.60 10.52
N ASN A 62 -14.72 20.47 10.04
CA ASN A 62 -15.87 20.03 9.24
C ASN A 62 -16.44 21.09 8.28
N ASP A 63 -17.15 20.60 7.26
CA ASP A 63 -18.30 21.29 6.67
C ASP A 63 -19.56 20.61 7.26
N ASN A 64 -20.42 21.37 7.94
CA ASN A 64 -21.78 20.94 8.33
C ASN A 64 -21.91 19.71 9.28
N GLY A 65 -20.93 19.44 10.16
CA GLY A 65 -21.03 18.35 11.14
C GLY A 65 -20.63 16.96 10.61
N VAL A 66 -20.15 16.89 9.37
CA VAL A 66 -19.63 15.67 8.73
C VAL A 66 -18.15 15.48 9.09
N PRO A 67 -17.70 14.29 9.53
CA PRO A 67 -16.28 14.05 9.82
C PRO A 67 -15.40 14.34 8.59
N ALA A 68 -14.21 14.91 8.79
CA ALA A 68 -13.28 15.17 7.70
C ALA A 68 -12.57 13.90 7.22
N ASP A 69 -12.28 12.99 8.14
CA ASP A 69 -11.42 11.82 7.96
C ASP A 69 -11.85 10.66 8.89
N GLN A 70 -11.11 9.55 8.85
CA GLN A 70 -11.35 8.39 9.70
C GLN A 70 -11.10 8.67 11.20
N TRP A 71 -10.13 9.52 11.53
CA TRP A 71 -9.86 9.94 12.90
C TRP A 71 -11.09 10.59 13.53
N ASN A 72 -11.68 11.60 12.88
CA ASN A 72 -12.88 12.28 13.32
C ASN A 72 -14.09 11.35 13.29
N PHE A 73 -14.21 10.49 12.27
CA PHE A 73 -15.28 9.51 12.18
C PHE A 73 -15.34 8.63 13.44
N CYS A 74 -14.20 8.06 13.84
CA CYS A 74 -14.16 7.22 15.04
C CYS A 74 -14.18 8.01 16.34
N SER A 75 -13.63 9.23 16.37
CA SER A 75 -13.72 10.11 17.54
C SER A 75 -15.16 10.47 17.89
N ILE A 76 -15.99 10.75 16.88
CA ILE A 76 -17.38 11.17 17.07
C ILE A 76 -18.28 9.99 17.45
N LEU A 77 -18.08 8.83 16.82
CA LEU A 77 -18.90 7.63 17.07
C LEU A 77 -18.53 6.91 18.38
N GLY A 78 -17.28 7.03 18.81
CA GLY A 78 -16.70 6.14 19.82
C GLY A 78 -16.37 4.76 19.25
N LYS A 79 -15.52 4.01 19.97
CA LYS A 79 -14.89 2.76 19.48
C LYS A 79 -15.91 1.70 19.06
N ASP A 80 -16.97 1.48 19.84
CA ASP A 80 -17.94 0.41 19.58
C ASP A 80 -18.73 0.64 18.28
N GLU A 81 -19.28 1.84 18.10
CA GLU A 81 -20.05 2.18 16.91
C GLU A 81 -19.16 2.37 15.68
N CYS A 82 -17.95 2.96 15.84
CA CYS A 82 -16.96 3.00 14.76
C CYS A 82 -16.61 1.58 14.28
N ARG A 83 -16.30 0.64 15.20
CA ARG A 83 -16.03 -0.76 14.85
C ARG A 83 -17.21 -1.40 14.14
N ARG A 84 -18.43 -1.27 14.67
CA ARG A 84 -19.63 -1.87 14.05
C ARG A 84 -19.82 -1.42 12.59
N ARG A 85 -19.68 -0.11 12.33
CA ARG A 85 -19.83 0.45 10.97
C ARG A 85 -18.68 0.08 10.05
N LEU A 86 -17.45 0.08 10.57
CA LEU A 86 -16.29 -0.31 9.79
C LEU A 86 -16.32 -1.79 9.43
N GLU A 87 -16.75 -2.69 10.33
CA GLU A 87 -16.91 -4.10 10.02
C GLU A 87 -17.97 -4.33 8.93
N GLU A 88 -19.09 -3.61 8.97
CA GLU A 88 -20.12 -3.66 7.91
C GLU A 88 -19.56 -3.15 6.56
N HIS A 89 -18.81 -2.05 6.59
CA HIS A 89 -18.17 -1.48 5.40
C HIS A 89 -17.09 -2.41 4.83
N TRP A 90 -16.16 -2.88 5.65
CA TRP A 90 -15.09 -3.79 5.23
C TRP A 90 -15.63 -5.09 4.67
N ASP A 91 -16.74 -5.60 5.23
CA ASP A 91 -17.36 -6.83 4.77
C ASP A 91 -18.01 -6.72 3.39
N THR A 92 -18.58 -5.55 3.08
CA THR A 92 -19.44 -5.36 1.90
C THR A 92 -18.81 -4.49 0.79
N TRP A 93 -17.74 -3.77 1.08
CA TRP A 93 -17.08 -2.88 0.11
C TRP A 93 -16.41 -3.62 -1.05
N LEU A 94 -15.82 -4.78 -0.76
CA LEU A 94 -15.14 -5.63 -1.74
C LEU A 94 -15.55 -7.08 -1.55
N THR A 95 -16.00 -7.72 -2.62
CA THR A 95 -16.47 -9.10 -2.62
C THR A 95 -15.62 -10.00 -3.53
N ALA A 96 -15.78 -11.32 -3.41
CA ALA A 96 -15.14 -12.27 -4.32
C ALA A 96 -15.53 -12.05 -5.80
N GLU A 97 -16.77 -11.61 -6.05
CA GLU A 97 -17.29 -11.32 -7.39
C GLU A 97 -16.58 -10.11 -8.01
N ASP A 98 -16.30 -9.08 -7.21
CA ASP A 98 -15.53 -7.91 -7.66
C ASP A 98 -14.11 -8.32 -8.08
N VAL A 99 -13.43 -9.15 -7.27
CA VAL A 99 -12.09 -9.67 -7.59
C VAL A 99 -12.09 -10.49 -8.88
N SER A 100 -13.08 -11.38 -9.05
CA SER A 100 -13.22 -12.18 -10.27
C SER A 100 -13.53 -11.33 -11.50
N THR A 101 -14.31 -10.26 -11.34
CA THR A 101 -14.60 -9.28 -12.39
C THR A 101 -13.35 -8.53 -12.82
N LEU A 102 -12.53 -8.07 -11.86
CA LEU A 102 -11.24 -7.42 -12.14
C LEU A 102 -10.29 -8.35 -12.90
N ALA A 103 -10.14 -9.59 -12.43
CA ALA A 103 -9.31 -10.60 -13.09
C ALA A 103 -9.77 -10.87 -14.53
N SER A 104 -11.07 -11.05 -14.73
CA SER A 104 -11.69 -11.27 -16.05
C SER A 104 -11.52 -10.08 -16.99
N ALA A 105 -11.42 -8.86 -16.46
CA ALA A 105 -11.11 -7.64 -17.21
C ALA A 105 -9.60 -7.50 -17.54
N GLY A 106 -8.76 -8.43 -17.11
CA GLY A 106 -7.32 -8.44 -17.37
C GLY A 106 -6.50 -7.55 -16.42
N ILE A 107 -7.08 -7.16 -15.28
CA ILE A 107 -6.34 -6.57 -14.16
C ILE A 107 -5.48 -7.67 -13.53
N THR A 108 -4.22 -7.35 -13.25
CA THR A 108 -3.24 -8.30 -12.72
C THR A 108 -2.88 -8.03 -11.26
N HIS A 109 -3.10 -6.80 -10.78
CA HIS A 109 -2.71 -6.38 -9.44
C HIS A 109 -3.81 -5.58 -8.74
N MET A 110 -3.89 -5.71 -7.43
CA MET A 110 -4.67 -4.81 -6.57
C MET A 110 -3.70 -4.09 -5.61
N ARG A 111 -3.71 -2.76 -5.62
CA ARG A 111 -2.99 -1.93 -4.63
C ARG A 111 -3.92 -1.68 -3.45
N VAL A 112 -3.52 -2.06 -2.25
CA VAL A 112 -4.37 -2.02 -1.04
C VAL A 112 -3.77 -1.03 -0.02
N PRO A 113 -4.38 0.15 0.13
CA PRO A 113 -4.09 1.09 1.21
C PRO A 113 -4.36 0.48 2.59
N MET A 114 -3.39 0.58 3.51
CA MET A 114 -3.53 0.11 4.89
C MET A 114 -3.15 1.21 5.89
N GLY A 115 -3.84 1.25 7.03
CA GLY A 115 -3.40 2.07 8.17
C GLY A 115 -2.54 1.25 9.13
N TYR A 116 -1.65 1.93 9.85
CA TYR A 116 -0.78 1.30 10.85
C TYR A 116 -1.56 0.57 11.97
N TRP A 117 -2.82 0.96 12.21
CA TRP A 117 -3.72 0.34 13.19
C TRP A 117 -4.15 -1.09 12.83
N LEU A 118 -3.89 -1.56 11.60
CA LEU A 118 -4.30 -2.88 11.08
C LEU A 118 -3.87 -4.05 12.00
N LEU A 119 -2.69 -3.93 12.62
CA LEU A 119 -2.14 -4.95 13.54
C LEU A 119 -2.40 -4.64 15.02
N GLY A 120 -3.22 -3.63 15.32
CA GLY A 120 -3.63 -3.28 16.68
C GLY A 120 -2.67 -2.37 17.46
N ASP A 121 -1.61 -1.83 16.84
CA ASP A 121 -0.79 -0.77 17.46
C ASP A 121 -1.60 0.54 17.48
N ILE A 122 -2.47 0.70 18.48
CA ILE A 122 -3.34 1.87 18.68
C ILE A 122 -3.10 2.41 20.10
N GLN A 123 -2.67 3.67 20.21
CA GLN A 123 -2.49 4.33 21.51
C GLN A 123 -3.81 4.80 22.11
N ASP A 124 -3.83 5.05 23.42
CA ASP A 124 -5.06 5.44 24.16
C ASP A 124 -5.72 6.72 23.62
N ASP A 125 -4.94 7.65 23.08
CA ASP A 125 -5.41 8.90 22.49
C ASP A 125 -5.79 8.79 21.01
N GLU A 126 -5.59 7.63 20.39
CA GLU A 126 -5.92 7.37 19.00
C GLU A 126 -7.32 6.75 18.87
N PRO A 127 -8.24 7.34 18.08
CA PRO A 127 -9.63 6.90 18.03
C PRO A 127 -9.85 5.68 17.13
N PHE A 128 -8.83 5.24 16.37
CA PHE A 128 -8.93 4.14 15.40
C PHE A 128 -9.38 2.81 16.03
N VAL A 129 -9.88 1.91 15.21
CA VAL A 129 -10.21 0.53 15.61
C VAL A 129 -9.53 -0.44 14.67
N ASP A 130 -9.17 -1.59 15.21
CA ASP A 130 -8.65 -2.74 14.48
C ASP A 130 -9.79 -3.70 14.06
N GLY A 131 -9.43 -4.76 13.34
CA GLY A 131 -10.34 -5.82 12.89
C GLY A 131 -10.45 -5.95 11.36
N ASP A 132 -9.84 -5.01 10.65
CA ASP A 132 -9.61 -4.97 9.21
C ASP A 132 -8.75 -6.13 8.69
N LEU A 133 -7.79 -6.64 9.48
CA LEU A 133 -6.88 -7.70 9.05
C LEU A 133 -7.59 -8.94 8.49
N LYS A 134 -8.69 -9.39 9.12
CA LYS A 134 -9.44 -10.57 8.64
C LYS A 134 -10.01 -10.38 7.22
N TYR A 135 -10.35 -9.14 6.85
CA TYR A 135 -10.86 -8.80 5.53
C TYR A 135 -9.73 -8.72 4.50
N LEU A 136 -8.55 -8.21 4.88
CA LEU A 136 -7.35 -8.29 4.05
C LEU A 136 -7.00 -9.74 3.74
N LEU A 137 -6.89 -10.61 4.75
CA LEU A 137 -6.56 -12.03 4.54
C LEU A 137 -7.60 -12.74 3.65
N ARG A 138 -8.89 -12.37 3.79
CA ARG A 138 -9.95 -12.83 2.89
C ARG A 138 -9.72 -12.40 1.45
N LEU A 139 -9.35 -11.15 1.20
CA LEU A 139 -8.98 -10.67 -0.13
C LEU A 139 -7.77 -11.43 -0.68
N LEU A 140 -6.74 -11.70 0.12
CA LEU A 140 -5.56 -12.43 -0.34
C LEU A 140 -5.92 -13.83 -0.85
N ASN A 141 -6.87 -14.51 -0.20
CA ASN A 141 -7.38 -15.80 -0.68
C ASN A 141 -8.11 -15.65 -2.03
N TRP A 142 -9.00 -14.66 -2.17
CA TRP A 142 -9.68 -14.41 -3.44
C TRP A 142 -8.72 -14.02 -4.57
N ALA A 143 -7.69 -13.24 -4.25
CA ALA A 143 -6.65 -12.86 -5.21
C ALA A 143 -5.88 -14.10 -5.69
N ARG A 144 -5.50 -15.00 -4.77
CA ARG A 144 -4.87 -16.29 -5.08
C ARG A 144 -5.73 -17.11 -6.04
N ASP A 145 -7.01 -17.27 -5.73
CA ASP A 145 -7.96 -18.04 -6.53
C ASP A 145 -8.16 -17.48 -7.94
N ASN A 146 -7.89 -16.19 -8.15
CA ASN A 146 -8.02 -15.49 -9.44
C ASN A 146 -6.67 -15.17 -10.09
N GLU A 147 -5.56 -15.74 -9.60
CA GLU A 147 -4.19 -15.49 -10.11
C GLU A 147 -3.80 -14.00 -10.14
N MET A 148 -4.34 -13.21 -9.21
CA MET A 148 -4.03 -11.80 -9.03
C MET A 148 -2.99 -11.59 -7.94
N GLN A 149 -2.14 -10.59 -8.12
CA GLN A 149 -1.17 -10.17 -7.11
C GLN A 149 -1.69 -8.99 -6.30
N VAL A 150 -1.25 -8.88 -5.05
CA VAL A 150 -1.61 -7.79 -4.14
C VAL A 150 -0.37 -7.01 -3.77
N TRP A 151 -0.42 -5.69 -3.98
CA TRP A 151 0.58 -4.75 -3.50
C TRP A 151 -0.03 -3.98 -2.35
N VAL A 152 0.46 -4.18 -1.14
CA VAL A 152 -0.03 -3.42 0.02
C VAL A 152 0.79 -2.15 0.21
N ASP A 153 0.20 -1.15 0.82
CA ASP A 153 0.80 0.17 0.99
C ASP A 153 0.53 0.70 2.40
N LEU A 154 1.57 1.07 3.16
CA LEU A 154 1.40 1.81 4.41
C LEU A 154 0.90 3.23 4.06
N HIS A 155 -0.41 3.34 4.02
CA HIS A 155 -1.12 4.49 3.50
C HIS A 155 -1.36 5.57 4.56
N ALA A 156 -1.52 5.14 5.81
CA ALA A 156 -1.65 6.00 6.96
C ALA A 156 -0.62 5.60 8.02
N ALA A 157 0.33 6.50 8.29
CA ALA A 157 1.32 6.33 9.35
C ALA A 157 0.93 7.11 10.63
N PRO A 158 1.43 6.72 11.81
CA PRO A 158 1.17 7.43 13.06
C PRO A 158 1.50 8.91 12.95
N GLY A 159 0.61 9.76 13.48
CA GLY A 159 0.75 11.22 13.41
C GLY A 159 0.46 11.85 12.04
N SER A 160 0.14 11.05 11.01
CA SER A 160 0.02 11.47 9.60
C SER A 160 1.33 11.96 8.98
N GLN A 161 1.64 11.42 7.81
CA GLN A 161 2.81 11.80 7.00
C GLN A 161 2.56 12.98 6.06
N ASN A 162 1.31 13.40 5.87
CA ASN A 162 0.94 14.44 4.89
C ASN A 162 -0.21 15.37 5.26
N GLY A 163 -0.91 15.12 6.37
CA GLY A 163 -2.03 15.94 6.80
C GLY A 163 -3.26 15.85 5.89
N PHE A 164 -3.29 14.94 4.91
CA PHE A 164 -4.45 14.68 4.07
C PHE A 164 -5.41 13.72 4.77
N ASP A 165 -6.69 13.76 4.40
CA ASP A 165 -7.71 12.86 4.95
C ASP A 165 -7.40 11.38 4.64
N ASN A 166 -6.77 11.10 3.49
CA ASN A 166 -6.34 9.76 3.09
C ASN A 166 -5.26 9.14 4.01
N SER A 167 -4.54 9.94 4.79
CA SER A 167 -3.63 9.44 5.85
C SER A 167 -4.36 9.11 7.16
N GLY A 168 -5.69 9.19 7.17
CA GLY A 168 -6.55 8.90 8.31
C GLY A 168 -6.73 10.07 9.29
N LYS A 169 -5.84 11.07 9.28
CA LYS A 169 -5.90 12.26 10.15
C LYS A 169 -5.53 13.53 9.36
N TYR A 170 -6.54 14.28 8.97
CA TYR A 170 -6.44 15.57 8.30
C TYR A 170 -5.87 16.65 9.22
N GLY A 171 -5.04 17.53 8.66
CA GLY A 171 -4.45 18.67 9.37
C GLY A 171 -2.93 18.61 9.40
N SER A 172 -2.34 18.51 10.59
CA SER A 172 -0.88 18.52 10.76
C SER A 172 -0.27 17.19 10.33
N ALA A 173 0.81 17.25 9.55
CA ALA A 173 1.70 16.12 9.28
C ALA A 173 2.74 16.01 10.41
N GLU A 174 2.51 15.11 11.38
CA GLU A 174 3.33 14.98 12.59
C GLU A 174 4.24 13.75 12.57
N TRP A 175 4.13 12.86 11.57
CA TRP A 175 4.89 11.62 11.49
C TRP A 175 6.41 11.82 11.63
N ALA A 176 7.01 12.71 10.82
CA ALA A 176 8.45 12.95 10.85
C ALA A 176 8.91 13.85 12.00
N LEU A 177 7.98 14.51 12.70
CA LEU A 177 8.30 15.41 13.82
C LEU A 177 8.58 14.63 15.13
N HIS A 178 8.19 13.35 15.14
CA HIS A 178 8.08 12.50 16.31
C HIS A 178 8.76 11.16 16.01
N PRO A 179 10.00 10.93 16.48
CA PRO A 179 10.73 9.69 16.21
C PRO A 179 9.92 8.42 16.55
N GLU A 180 9.10 8.46 17.59
CA GLU A 180 8.18 7.39 17.99
C GLU A 180 7.20 6.97 16.88
N ASN A 181 6.74 7.90 16.05
CA ASN A 181 5.84 7.62 14.93
C ASN A 181 6.58 6.87 13.81
N VAL A 182 7.83 7.27 13.54
CA VAL A 182 8.72 6.59 12.59
C VAL A 182 9.03 5.17 13.10
N GLU A 183 9.35 5.01 14.38
CA GLU A 183 9.60 3.70 14.99
C GLU A 183 8.40 2.76 14.89
N ARG A 184 7.19 3.27 15.18
CA ARG A 184 5.94 2.51 15.03
C ARG A 184 5.70 2.07 13.59
N SER A 185 6.03 2.93 12.62
CA SER A 185 5.91 2.62 11.20
C SER A 185 6.88 1.51 10.78
N VAL A 186 8.13 1.53 11.24
CA VAL A 186 9.11 0.46 10.97
C VAL A 186 8.67 -0.85 11.61
N ARG A 187 8.19 -0.81 12.87
CA ARG A 187 7.64 -2.01 13.54
C ARG A 187 6.46 -2.60 12.78
N PHE A 188 5.51 -1.75 12.36
CA PHE A 188 4.39 -2.18 11.55
C PHE A 188 4.84 -2.92 10.29
N LEU A 189 5.79 -2.36 9.53
CA LEU A 189 6.32 -3.00 8.32
C LEU A 189 7.00 -4.35 8.61
N ASN A 190 7.78 -4.44 9.69
CA ASN A 190 8.39 -5.70 10.14
C ASN A 190 7.32 -6.75 10.47
N ASP A 191 6.38 -6.38 11.34
CA ASP A 191 5.39 -7.31 11.90
C ASP A 191 4.41 -7.77 10.81
N PHE A 192 4.05 -6.87 9.89
CA PHE A 192 3.25 -7.20 8.72
C PHE A 192 4.00 -8.15 7.77
N ALA A 193 5.26 -7.86 7.43
CA ALA A 193 6.05 -8.74 6.56
C ALA A 193 6.26 -10.13 7.19
N GLN A 194 6.49 -10.19 8.51
CA GLN A 194 6.57 -11.42 9.26
C GLN A 194 5.26 -12.20 9.21
N LEU A 195 4.11 -11.53 9.39
CA LEU A 195 2.79 -12.15 9.30
C LEU A 195 2.56 -12.76 7.91
N ILE A 196 2.81 -12.01 6.83
CA ILE A 196 2.64 -12.50 5.45
C ILE A 196 3.51 -13.74 5.19
N SER A 197 4.75 -13.74 5.66
CA SER A 197 5.66 -14.88 5.53
C SER A 197 5.17 -16.09 6.35
N ALA A 198 4.80 -15.89 7.61
CA ALA A 198 4.34 -16.95 8.51
C ALA A 198 3.04 -17.61 8.03
N GLU A 199 2.11 -16.82 7.49
CA GLU A 199 0.82 -17.26 6.96
C GLU A 199 0.90 -17.71 5.49
N GLN A 200 2.10 -17.74 4.88
CA GLN A 200 2.34 -18.19 3.51
C GLN A 200 1.51 -17.42 2.47
N TYR A 201 1.52 -16.09 2.58
CA TYR A 201 0.91 -15.17 1.61
C TYR A 201 1.94 -14.50 0.69
N ASP A 202 3.21 -14.89 0.74
CA ASP A 202 4.31 -14.33 -0.06
C ASP A 202 4.22 -14.64 -1.57
N ASP A 203 3.35 -15.59 -1.96
CA ASP A 203 2.97 -15.87 -3.35
C ASP A 203 1.97 -14.84 -3.92
N VAL A 204 1.15 -14.22 -3.06
CA VAL A 204 0.10 -13.26 -3.43
C VAL A 204 0.50 -11.83 -3.13
N VAL A 205 1.05 -11.57 -1.93
CA VAL A 205 1.54 -10.26 -1.52
C VAL A 205 2.94 -10.08 -2.07
N THR A 206 3.01 -9.61 -3.33
CA THR A 206 4.27 -9.50 -4.07
C THR A 206 4.86 -8.10 -4.05
N GLY A 207 4.22 -7.13 -3.40
CA GLY A 207 4.71 -5.76 -3.26
C GLY A 207 4.33 -5.12 -1.93
N ILE A 208 5.28 -4.41 -1.30
CA ILE A 208 5.11 -3.67 -0.05
C ILE A 208 5.51 -2.21 -0.27
N GLY A 209 4.58 -1.28 -0.06
CA GLY A 209 4.77 0.16 -0.05
C GLY A 209 5.15 0.63 1.34
N LEU A 210 6.31 1.28 1.47
CA LEU A 210 6.83 1.67 2.79
C LEU A 210 6.11 2.88 3.38
N LEU A 211 5.71 3.85 2.55
CA LEU A 211 4.95 5.02 2.97
C LEU A 211 4.32 5.72 1.76
N ASN A 212 3.02 5.94 1.83
CA ASN A 212 2.26 6.67 0.82
C ASN A 212 2.45 8.18 0.95
N GLU A 213 2.71 8.87 -0.16
CA GLU A 213 2.65 10.33 -0.30
C GLU A 213 3.15 11.14 0.91
N PRO A 214 4.41 11.00 1.37
CA PRO A 214 4.95 11.87 2.42
C PRO A 214 4.87 13.34 2.00
N ASP A 215 4.63 14.24 2.94
CA ASP A 215 4.56 15.68 2.64
C ASP A 215 5.89 16.20 2.06
N PRO A 216 5.88 17.09 1.05
CA PRO A 216 7.08 17.75 0.53
C PRO A 216 7.93 18.51 1.56
N SER A 217 7.39 18.86 2.73
CA SER A 217 8.14 19.46 3.83
C SER A 217 8.83 18.45 4.75
N THR A 218 8.61 17.15 4.54
CA THR A 218 9.29 16.07 5.28
C THR A 218 10.80 16.17 5.08
N GLU A 219 11.55 16.07 6.17
CA GLU A 219 13.01 16.11 6.09
C GLU A 219 13.55 14.86 5.37
N LEU A 220 14.23 15.09 4.24
CA LEU A 220 14.64 14.00 3.32
C LEU A 220 15.53 12.95 3.99
N MET A 221 16.37 13.34 4.95
CA MET A 221 17.23 12.38 5.67
C MET A 221 16.41 11.47 6.59
N THR A 222 15.45 12.02 7.34
CA THR A 222 14.48 11.24 8.13
C THR A 222 13.73 10.26 7.23
N LEU A 223 13.22 10.72 6.08
CA LEU A 223 12.46 9.88 5.16
C LEU A 223 13.29 8.75 4.55
N THR A 224 14.49 9.06 4.04
CA THR A 224 15.38 8.06 3.43
C THR A 224 15.94 7.08 4.47
N ASN A 225 16.23 7.53 5.70
CA ASN A 225 16.59 6.63 6.79
C ASN A 225 15.45 5.67 7.15
N PHE A 226 14.22 6.19 7.21
CA PHE A 226 13.03 5.35 7.38
C PHE A 226 12.90 4.32 6.25
N TYR A 227 13.09 4.71 4.98
CA TYR A 227 13.03 3.79 3.84
C TYR A 227 14.09 2.68 3.91
N GLU A 228 15.32 2.98 4.30
CA GLU A 228 16.35 1.96 4.51
C GLU A 228 15.95 0.96 5.61
N ARG A 229 15.42 1.46 6.72
CA ARG A 229 14.98 0.62 7.84
C ARG A 229 13.75 -0.22 7.49
N GLY A 230 12.78 0.36 6.78
CA GLY A 230 11.62 -0.34 6.26
C GLY A 230 12.01 -1.40 5.22
N PHE A 231 12.98 -1.09 4.35
CA PHE A 231 13.55 -2.06 3.41
C PHE A 231 14.13 -3.27 4.14
N GLN A 232 14.97 -3.05 5.15
CA GLN A 232 15.56 -4.13 5.96
C GLN A 232 14.49 -4.95 6.70
N ALA A 233 13.48 -4.28 7.28
CA ALA A 233 12.36 -4.92 7.95
C ALA A 233 11.60 -5.87 7.02
N VAL A 234 11.23 -5.40 5.82
CA VAL A 234 10.50 -6.20 4.84
C VAL A 234 11.37 -7.32 4.26
N ARG A 235 12.62 -7.02 3.87
CA ARG A 235 13.54 -8.00 3.25
C ARG A 235 13.88 -9.17 4.16
N SER A 236 13.89 -8.95 5.47
CA SER A 236 14.18 -9.99 6.46
C SER A 236 13.13 -11.13 6.46
N HIS A 237 11.90 -10.85 6.03
CA HIS A 237 10.81 -11.84 6.00
C HIS A 237 10.32 -12.17 4.58
N LEU A 238 10.44 -11.22 3.65
CA LEU A 238 9.97 -11.30 2.26
C LEU A 238 11.10 -10.98 1.27
N PRO A 239 12.05 -11.90 1.04
CA PRO A 239 13.25 -11.64 0.24
C PRO A 239 12.94 -11.35 -1.24
N SER A 240 11.81 -11.83 -1.76
CA SER A 240 11.42 -11.69 -3.17
C SER A 240 10.40 -10.58 -3.45
N ALA A 241 9.84 -9.94 -2.42
CA ALA A 241 8.80 -8.92 -2.61
C ALA A 241 9.34 -7.69 -3.36
N ALA A 242 8.53 -7.05 -4.19
CA ALA A 242 8.77 -5.68 -4.59
C ALA A 242 8.68 -4.76 -3.36
N ILE A 243 9.57 -3.80 -3.26
CA ILE A 243 9.48 -2.73 -2.26
C ILE A 243 9.35 -1.42 -3.00
N PHE A 244 8.35 -0.63 -2.68
CA PHE A 244 8.15 0.66 -3.30
C PHE A 244 8.00 1.77 -2.26
N VAL A 245 8.38 2.98 -2.65
CA VAL A 245 8.44 4.14 -1.76
C VAL A 245 7.79 5.35 -2.42
N GLY A 246 7.02 6.14 -1.66
CA GLY A 246 6.47 7.39 -2.15
C GLY A 246 7.57 8.40 -2.46
N ASP A 247 7.42 9.11 -3.58
CA ASP A 247 8.41 10.05 -4.11
C ASP A 247 8.32 11.47 -3.54
N MET A 248 7.51 11.67 -2.51
CA MET A 248 7.28 12.96 -1.87
C MET A 248 6.78 14.05 -2.84
N PHE A 249 6.18 13.65 -3.98
CA PHE A 249 5.84 14.50 -5.12
C PHE A 249 7.04 15.25 -5.74
N THR A 250 8.26 14.83 -5.41
CA THR A 250 9.52 15.38 -5.93
C THR A 250 10.46 14.26 -6.40
N PRO A 251 10.06 13.44 -7.40
CA PRO A 251 10.81 12.25 -7.81
C PRO A 251 12.28 12.51 -8.20
N ALA A 252 12.58 13.73 -8.67
CA ALA A 252 13.95 14.12 -9.00
C ALA A 252 14.89 14.10 -7.77
N ASP A 253 14.37 14.34 -6.56
CA ASP A 253 15.13 14.32 -5.31
C ASP A 253 15.60 12.90 -4.93
N PHE A 254 14.97 11.86 -5.51
CA PHE A 254 15.28 10.45 -5.28
C PHE A 254 16.20 9.85 -6.34
N ASN A 255 16.66 10.60 -7.35
CA ASN A 255 17.52 10.08 -8.41
C ASN A 255 18.84 9.45 -7.92
N TRP A 256 19.31 9.83 -6.72
CA TRP A 256 20.50 9.26 -6.09
C TRP A 256 20.17 8.10 -5.13
N PHE A 257 18.94 8.02 -4.65
CA PHE A 257 18.52 7.07 -3.63
C PHE A 257 18.32 5.68 -4.25
N TRP A 258 18.97 4.65 -3.69
CA TRP A 258 19.05 3.29 -4.24
C TRP A 258 19.59 3.18 -5.69
N ALA A 259 20.26 4.21 -6.19
CA ALA A 259 20.94 4.17 -7.49
C ALA A 259 22.36 3.58 -7.36
N ASN A 260 22.77 2.80 -8.38
CA ASN A 260 24.14 2.27 -8.47
C ASN A 260 25.16 3.43 -8.49
N GLY A 261 26.05 3.48 -7.49
CA GLY A 261 27.08 4.53 -7.37
C GLY A 261 26.69 5.73 -6.49
N ALA A 262 25.61 5.64 -5.72
CA ALA A 262 25.34 6.60 -4.65
C ALA A 262 26.56 6.68 -3.69
N PRO A 263 27.02 7.89 -3.29
CA PRO A 263 28.16 8.04 -2.41
C PRO A 263 27.81 7.54 -1.00
N ASP A 264 28.06 6.26 -0.75
CA ASP A 264 28.21 5.59 0.54
C ASP A 264 27.34 6.18 1.69
N THR A 265 26.05 6.41 1.42
CA THR A 265 25.04 6.64 2.48
C THR A 265 24.66 5.33 3.18
N HIS A 266 25.30 4.22 2.79
CA HIS A 266 25.28 2.90 3.41
C HIS A 266 25.86 2.83 4.84
N GLN A 267 25.82 3.91 5.64
CA GLN A 267 26.25 3.85 7.04
C GLN A 267 25.38 2.93 7.92
N VAL A 268 24.28 2.37 7.38
CA VAL A 268 23.48 1.30 8.00
C VAL A 268 23.48 0.01 7.18
N ALA A 269 24.37 -0.14 6.18
CA ALA A 269 24.67 -1.45 5.63
C ALA A 269 25.55 -2.19 6.63
N ASP A 270 25.07 -3.32 7.15
CA ASP A 270 25.91 -4.29 7.83
C ASP A 270 27.12 -4.58 6.92
N LYS A 271 28.32 -4.22 7.37
CA LYS A 271 29.57 -4.45 6.64
C LYS A 271 29.81 -5.94 6.34
N ASN A 272 29.04 -6.84 6.97
CA ASN A 272 29.09 -8.28 6.74
C ASN A 272 28.08 -8.78 5.70
N ASN A 273 27.19 -7.93 5.19
CA ASN A 273 26.22 -8.29 4.16
C ASN A 273 26.20 -7.23 3.03
N PRO A 274 27.18 -7.25 2.11
CA PRO A 274 27.17 -6.33 0.97
C PRO A 274 25.89 -6.58 0.16
N MET A 275 25.02 -5.58 0.09
CA MET A 275 23.80 -5.57 -0.74
C MET A 275 24.20 -5.94 -2.18
N THR A 276 23.79 -7.11 -2.66
CA THR A 276 24.15 -7.59 -4.00
C THR A 276 23.10 -7.14 -5.02
N GLU A 277 23.50 -7.11 -6.30
CA GLU A 277 22.63 -6.81 -7.44
C GLU A 277 21.40 -7.75 -7.50
N GLU A 278 21.50 -8.96 -6.92
CA GLU A 278 20.40 -9.92 -6.75
C GLU A 278 19.40 -9.53 -5.65
N THR A 279 19.83 -8.89 -4.56
CA THR A 279 18.91 -8.37 -3.52
C THR A 279 18.32 -6.99 -3.85
N ASN A 280 18.95 -6.27 -4.80
CA ASN A 280 18.51 -4.97 -5.33
C ASN A 280 17.37 -5.04 -6.37
N GLY A 281 17.05 -6.21 -6.93
CA GLY A 281 16.32 -6.30 -8.20
C GLY A 281 14.85 -5.85 -8.24
N ARG A 282 14.25 -5.41 -7.13
CA ARG A 282 12.80 -5.07 -7.05
C ARG A 282 12.49 -3.92 -6.10
N VAL A 283 13.26 -2.83 -6.18
CA VAL A 283 12.90 -1.56 -5.55
C VAL A 283 12.31 -0.60 -6.58
N PHE A 284 11.26 0.13 -6.20
CA PHE A 284 10.54 1.03 -7.10
C PHE A 284 10.26 2.37 -6.43
N LEU A 285 10.28 3.43 -7.23
CA LEU A 285 9.72 4.71 -6.84
C LEU A 285 8.23 4.72 -7.26
N ASP A 286 7.34 5.00 -6.31
CA ASP A 286 5.90 5.13 -6.55
C ASP A 286 5.56 6.61 -6.79
N THR A 287 5.27 6.94 -8.05
CA THR A 287 4.97 8.30 -8.50
C THR A 287 3.49 8.45 -8.78
N HIS A 288 2.85 9.36 -8.04
CA HIS A 288 1.44 9.68 -8.19
C HIS A 288 1.24 10.87 -9.13
N ILE A 289 0.45 10.69 -10.19
CA ILE A 289 0.25 11.69 -11.24
C ILE A 289 -1.23 12.08 -11.29
N TYR A 290 -1.51 13.33 -10.90
CA TYR A 290 -2.84 13.93 -10.97
C TYR A 290 -2.79 15.25 -11.76
N HIS A 291 -3.86 15.52 -12.52
CA HIS A 291 -3.98 16.74 -13.33
C HIS A 291 -5.06 17.70 -12.82
N VAL A 292 -5.59 17.49 -11.62
CA VAL A 292 -6.79 18.19 -11.11
C VAL A 292 -6.56 19.03 -9.86
N PHE A 293 -5.41 18.91 -9.20
CA PHE A 293 -5.12 19.61 -7.95
C PHE A 293 -4.34 20.91 -8.14
N THR A 294 -4.66 21.66 -9.20
CA THR A 294 -4.08 22.99 -9.45
C THR A 294 -5.08 24.09 -9.14
N SER A 295 -4.58 25.26 -8.73
CA SER A 295 -5.42 26.42 -8.41
C SER A 295 -6.29 26.91 -9.57
N SER A 296 -5.91 26.60 -10.82
CA SER A 296 -6.67 26.96 -12.02
C SER A 296 -7.88 26.06 -12.30
N LEU A 297 -8.04 24.95 -11.56
CA LEU A 297 -9.13 23.98 -11.73
C LEU A 297 -10.08 23.92 -10.53
N ARG A 298 -9.88 24.77 -9.52
CA ARG A 298 -10.73 24.90 -8.33
C ARG A 298 -11.82 25.95 -8.51
#